data_AF-A0A3C1KNY4-F1
#
_entry.id   AF-A0A3C1KNY4-F1
#
_cell.length_a   1.000
_cell.length_b   1.000
_cell.length_c   1.000
_cell.angle_alpha   90.00
_cell.angle_beta   90.00
_cell.angle_gamma   90.00
#
_symmetry.space_group_name_H-M   'P 1'
#
loop_
_entity.id
_entity.type
_entity.pdbx_description
1 polymer ?
#
loop_
_entity_poly.entity_id
_entity_poly.type
_entity_poly.pdbx_seq_one_letter_code
_entity_poly.pdbx_strand_id
1 'polypeptide(L)' 'SLVVDGIEKAPARAMLRAVGFTDEDFHKPQIGIASTWSMVTPCNMHINALADEACAGADGAGGKGVVFNTITISDGIANG' A
#
# COMPACT_ATOMS: atom_id res chain seq x y z
N SER A 1 6.57 -15.88 7.66
CA SER A 1 6.99 -15.01 6.54
C SER A 1 8.49 -14.70 6.60
N LEU A 2 9.15 -14.62 5.43
CA LEU A 2 10.57 -14.26 5.27
C LEU A 2 10.93 -12.86 5.84
N VAL A 3 9.93 -12.00 6.02
CA VAL A 3 10.13 -10.60 6.38
C VAL A 3 9.86 -10.34 7.87
N VAL A 4 9.00 -11.13 8.51
CA VAL A 4 8.49 -10.82 9.87
C VAL A 4 8.66 -11.92 10.91
N ASP A 5 8.98 -13.15 10.53
CA ASP A 5 9.16 -14.25 11.49
C ASP A 5 10.62 -14.38 11.91
N GLY A 6 10.88 -14.85 13.15
CA GLY A 6 12.23 -15.04 13.66
C GLY A 6 12.79 -13.84 14.45
N ILE A 7 13.81 -14.10 15.27
CA ILE A 7 14.44 -13.08 16.11
C ILE A 7 15.19 -12.05 15.25
N GLU A 8 15.82 -12.53 14.17
CA GLU A 8 16.57 -11.73 13.21
C GLU A 8 15.71 -10.66 12.49
N LYS A 9 14.38 -10.83 12.49
CA LYS A 9 13.43 -9.87 11.91
C LYS A 9 12.91 -8.83 12.89
N ALA A 10 13.43 -8.78 14.11
CA ALA A 10 13.04 -7.76 15.09
C ALA A 10 13.18 -6.31 14.56
N PRO A 11 14.26 -5.93 13.84
CA PRO A 11 14.36 -4.58 13.26
C PRO A 11 13.29 -4.30 12.20
N ALA A 12 12.99 -5.27 11.34
CA ALA A 12 11.95 -5.12 10.32
C ALA A 12 10.57 -4.92 10.97
N ARG A 13 10.24 -5.71 12.00
CA ARG A 13 8.99 -5.52 12.75
C ARG A 13 8.95 -4.19 13.50
N ALA A 14 10.08 -3.64 13.94
CA ALA A 14 10.12 -2.32 14.57
C ALA A 14 9.73 -1.21 13.57
N MET A 15 10.26 -1.25 12.35
CA MET A 15 9.88 -0.32 11.27
C MET A 15 8.42 -0.47 10.86
N LEU A 16 7.91 -1.71 10.77
CA LEU A 16 6.51 -1.95 10.44
C LEU A 16 5.54 -1.42 11.53
N ARG A 17 5.92 -1.51 12.81
CA ARG A 17 5.13 -0.88 13.89
C ARG A 17 5.05 0.63 13.75
N ALA A 18 6.12 1.28 13.30
CA ALA A 18 6.14 2.73 13.10
C ALA A 18 5.15 3.20 12.00
N VAL A 19 4.76 2.32 11.07
CA VAL A 19 3.74 2.59 10.05
C VAL A 19 2.37 1.99 10.39
N GLY A 20 2.14 1.61 11.65
CA GLY A 20 0.83 1.21 12.15
C GLY A 20 0.53 -0.29 12.08
N PHE A 21 1.54 -1.15 11.98
CA PHE A 21 1.34 -2.59 12.23
C PHE A 21 1.22 -2.86 13.73
N THR A 22 0.29 -3.73 14.08
CA THR A 22 0.17 -4.32 15.41
C THR A 22 0.78 -5.72 15.46
N ASP A 23 0.87 -6.31 16.65
CA ASP A 23 1.37 -7.69 16.80
C ASP A 23 0.48 -8.70 16.06
N GLU A 24 -0.84 -8.48 16.05
CA GLU A 24 -1.80 -9.30 15.33
C GLU A 24 -1.57 -9.26 13.80
N ASP A 25 -1.19 -8.10 13.27
CA ASP A 25 -1.00 -7.90 11.83
C ASP A 25 0.16 -8.71 11.25
N PHE A 26 1.14 -9.13 12.07
CA PHE A 26 2.24 -10.01 11.61
C PHE A 26 1.78 -11.43 11.27
N HIS A 27 0.57 -11.81 11.71
CA HIS A 27 -0.05 -13.09 11.40
C HIS A 27 -0.99 -13.02 10.20
N LYS A 28 -1.23 -11.83 9.64
CA LYS A 28 -2.13 -11.61 8.49
C LYS A 28 -1.35 -11.61 7.17
N PRO A 29 -1.99 -11.96 6.04
CA PRO A 29 -1.45 -11.70 4.71
C PRO A 29 -1.22 -10.19 4.52
N GLN A 30 -0.02 -9.80 4.09
CA GLN A 30 0.32 -8.41 3.78
C GLN A 30 -0.03 -8.12 2.32
N ILE A 31 -0.90 -7.13 2.09
CA ILE A 31 -1.45 -6.82 0.76
C ILE A 31 -0.91 -5.47 0.30
N GLY A 32 -0.01 -5.48 -0.68
CA GLY A 32 0.50 -4.26 -1.31
C GLY A 32 -0.52 -3.69 -2.30
N ILE A 33 -0.94 -2.44 -2.10
CA ILE A 33 -1.91 -1.75 -2.93
C ILE A 33 -1.18 -0.71 -3.76
N ALA A 34 -0.93 -1.05 -5.02
CA ALA A 34 -0.21 -0.20 -5.96
C ALA A 34 -1.14 0.86 -6.56
N SER A 35 -1.00 2.10 -6.10
CA SER A 35 -1.71 3.26 -6.64
C SER A 35 -0.92 3.90 -7.78
N THR A 36 -1.65 4.42 -8.77
CA THR A 36 -1.10 5.28 -9.84
C THR A 36 -1.54 6.74 -9.65
N TRP A 37 -1.98 7.11 -8.44
CA TRP A 37 -2.45 8.45 -8.16
C TRP A 37 -1.39 9.51 -8.49
N SER A 38 -1.86 10.58 -9.14
CA SER A 38 -1.07 11.76 -9.44
C SER A 38 -1.98 12.90 -9.87
N MET A 39 -1.58 14.13 -9.56
CA MET A 39 -2.26 15.35 -10.02
C MET A 39 -1.87 15.77 -11.44
N VAL A 40 -1.03 14.99 -12.14
CA VAL A 40 -0.59 15.29 -13.52
C VAL A 40 -1.68 15.07 -14.57
N THR A 41 -2.76 14.35 -14.24
CA THR A 41 -3.81 13.99 -15.20
C THR A 41 -5.16 13.74 -14.53
N PRO A 42 -6.29 14.12 -15.17
CA PRO A 42 -7.62 13.80 -14.66
C PRO A 42 -7.88 12.30 -14.57
N CYS A 43 -7.18 11.49 -15.38
CA CYS A 43 -7.32 10.03 -15.38
C CYS A 43 -6.92 9.39 -14.04
N ASN A 44 -5.97 10.00 -13.30
CA ASN A 44 -5.38 9.41 -12.10
C ASN A 44 -5.60 10.24 -10.83
N MET A 45 -6.09 11.48 -10.94
CA MET A 45 -6.19 12.40 -9.79
C MET A 45 -7.09 11.92 -8.65
N HIS A 46 -8.00 10.96 -8.93
CA HIS A 46 -8.97 10.42 -7.98
C HIS A 46 -8.59 9.03 -7.43
N ILE A 47 -7.50 8.44 -7.92
CA ILE A 47 -7.12 7.05 -7.58
C ILE A 47 -6.66 6.90 -6.12
N ASN A 48 -6.28 7.99 -5.44
CA ASN A 48 -5.96 7.94 -4.00
C ASN A 48 -7.15 7.46 -3.18
N ALA A 49 -8.36 7.97 -3.44
CA ALA A 49 -9.57 7.55 -2.74
C ALA A 49 -9.89 6.06 -3.00
N LEU A 50 -9.68 5.59 -4.23
CA LEU A 50 -9.86 4.17 -4.56
C LEU A 50 -8.81 3.28 -3.87
N ALA A 51 -7.57 3.77 -3.71
CA ALA A 51 -6.53 3.05 -2.99
C ALA A 51 -6.85 2.93 -1.50
N ASP A 52 -7.42 3.98 -0.90
CA ASP A 52 -7.87 3.96 0.51
C ASP A 52 -9.01 2.96 0.71
N GLU A 53 -10.02 2.95 -0.19
CA GLU A 53 -11.12 1.97 -0.14
C GLU A 53 -10.65 0.53 -0.37
N ALA A 54 -9.70 0.32 -1.30
CA ALA A 54 -9.07 -0.97 -1.50
C ALA A 54 -8.30 -1.44 -0.25
N CYS A 55 -7.67 -0.50 0.48
CA CYS A 55 -6.97 -0.79 1.73
C CYS A 55 -7.94 -1.20 2.83
N ALA A 56 -9.03 -0.45 2.98
CA ALA A 56 -10.10 -0.81 3.91
C ALA A 56 -10.72 -2.18 3.58
N GLY A 57 -10.92 -2.49 2.29
CA GLY A 57 -11.41 -3.80 1.85
C GLY A 57 -10.44 -4.95 2.16
N ALA A 58 -9.13 -4.74 1.93
CA ALA A 58 -8.10 -5.73 2.26
C ALA A 58 -8.03 -6.00 3.78
N ASP A 59 -8.08 -4.95 4.59
CA ASP A 59 -8.11 -5.06 6.04
C ASP A 59 -9.39 -5.78 6.52
N GLY A 60 -10.55 -5.41 5.97
CA GLY A 60 -11.84 -6.04 6.28
C GLY A 60 -11.94 -7.51 5.89
N ALA A 61 -11.15 -7.97 4.91
CA ALA A 61 -11.05 -9.37 4.51
C ALA A 61 -10.04 -10.19 5.35
N GLY A 62 -9.44 -9.60 6.39
CA GLY A 62 -8.47 -10.26 7.27
C GLY A 62 -7.01 -10.14 6.79
N GLY A 63 -6.73 -9.27 5.82
CA GLY A 63 -5.38 -8.88 5.43
C GLY A 63 -4.84 -7.71 6.26
N LYS A 64 -3.61 -7.29 5.94
CA LYS A 64 -3.05 -5.99 6.31
C LYS A 64 -2.63 -5.24 5.05
N GLY A 65 -3.41 -4.24 4.68
CA GLY A 65 -3.18 -3.39 3.51
C GLY A 65 -2.00 -2.45 3.72
N VAL A 66 -1.22 -2.24 2.65
CA VAL A 66 -0.14 -1.26 2.60
C VAL A 66 -0.21 -0.55 1.25
N VAL A 67 -0.62 0.71 1.25
CA VAL A 67 -0.68 1.54 0.05
C VAL A 67 0.72 2.02 -0.31
N PHE A 68 1.09 1.88 -1.57
CA PHE A 68 2.28 2.51 -2.15
C PHE A 68 1.95 3.03 -3.56
N ASN A 69 2.80 3.90 -4.12
CA ASN A 69 2.52 4.56 -5.38
C ASN A 69 3.54 4.18 -6.46
N THR A 70 3.11 4.23 -7.72
CA THR A 70 3.98 4.19 -8.90
C THR A 70 3.67 5.36 -9.84
N ILE A 71 4.54 5.58 -10.82
CA ILE A 71 4.41 6.70 -11.77
C ILE A 71 3.20 6.54 -12.69
N THR A 72 2.70 7.66 -13.19
CA THR A 72 1.76 7.74 -14.30
C THR A 72 2.13 8.91 -15.21
N ILE A 73 1.68 8.86 -16.46
CA ILE A 73 1.78 9.95 -17.43
C ILE A 73 0.38 10.29 -17.95
N SER A 74 0.29 11.33 -18.77
CA SER A 74 -0.92 11.62 -19.54
C SER A 74 -0.62 11.57 -21.02
N ASP A 75 -1.16 10.57 -21.72
CA ASP A 75 -1.04 10.50 -23.17
C ASP A 75 -1.66 11.74 -23.84
N GLY A 76 -2.75 12.29 -23.28
CA GLY A 76 -3.39 13.49 -23.82
C GLY A 76 -2.57 14.78 -23.65
N ILE A 77 -1.67 14.85 -22.66
CA ILE A 77 -0.75 15.99 -22.49
C ILE A 77 0.56 15.73 -23.23
N ALA A 78 1.02 14.48 -23.28
CA ALA A 78 2.30 14.10 -23.89
C ALA A 78 2.24 13.99 -25.41
N ASN A 79 1.07 13.69 -25.99
CA ASN A 79 0.91 13.62 -27.44
C ASN A 79 0.58 15.01 -28.01
N GLY A 80 1.57 15.61 -28.65
CA GLY A 80 1.56 16.94 -29.27
C GLY A 80 2.97 17.47 -29.47
#